data_AF-A0A0C2X1T7-F1
#
_entry.id   AF-A0A0C2X1T7-F1
#
_cell.length_a   1.000
_cell.length_b   1.000
_cell.length_c   1.000
_cell.angle_alpha   90.00
_cell.angle_beta   90.00
_cell.angle_gamma   90.00
#
_symmetry.space_group_name_H-M   'P 1'
#
loop_
_entity.id
_entity.type
_entity.pdbx_description
1 polymer ?
#
loop_
_entity_poly.entity_id
_entity_poly.type
_entity_poly.pdbx_seq_one_letter_code
_entity_poly.pdbx_strand_id
1 'polypeptide(L)'
;SKNDWATATRLEEEYKQQESRIRQQESSRKHQEYCQTFLDPAKEHILAAFAELHPLYAELERILEDDDNLELDVVRAVRALEEVSDLMEQGMTELENMEDDRRNREFELQRQIITDDTSRSDPWGDATKLENQKKLSDLEIKAERAGQKVDRRNPFLVLAVRKMMEAIVGVDRDKEMLASATQDLLARIPDAIPLDQEETRAAAGDKAPSKVPLPSKPLYNQISEAHSSLLSINTMCNDMREVLKSLQRKHVYEGRLRDMAQLELSETRQGRGDNWYFGPGSTMRQEGEKEDEAGERAFEQERSERRAAMDNVSAPISSFLTRYKDREMAVLRKLAGGMTANGPMSPSSSGDPTAGGSGDAHTAALTAMQKMLQQQQQTQ
;
A
#
# COMPACT_ATOMS: atom_id res chain seq x y z
N SER A 1 -41.26 -72.49 -19.26
CA SER A 1 -41.97 -71.26 -18.84
C SER A 1 -41.84 -70.86 -17.35
N LYS A 2 -41.01 -71.49 -16.50
CA LYS A 2 -40.51 -70.88 -15.25
C LYS A 2 -38.98 -70.72 -15.24
N ASN A 3 -38.25 -71.64 -15.89
CA ASN A 3 -36.79 -71.55 -16.07
C ASN A 3 -36.35 -70.44 -17.04
N ASP A 4 -37.18 -70.08 -18.01
CA ASP A 4 -36.84 -69.04 -19.01
C ASP A 4 -36.79 -67.64 -18.38
N TRP A 5 -37.69 -67.37 -17.41
CA TRP A 5 -37.71 -66.12 -16.65
C TRP A 5 -36.55 -65.99 -15.68
N ALA A 6 -36.23 -67.05 -14.93
CA ALA A 6 -35.08 -67.06 -14.03
C ALA A 6 -33.74 -66.88 -14.79
N THR A 7 -33.65 -67.43 -16.01
CA THR A 7 -32.48 -67.24 -16.88
C THR A 7 -32.42 -65.81 -17.43
N ALA A 8 -33.55 -65.23 -17.84
CA ALA A 8 -33.61 -63.85 -18.32
C ALA A 8 -33.24 -62.83 -17.23
N THR A 9 -33.75 -62.99 -16.01
CA THR A 9 -33.42 -62.13 -14.87
C THR A 9 -31.93 -62.21 -14.50
N ARG A 10 -31.36 -63.43 -14.51
CA ARG A 10 -29.92 -63.62 -14.28
C ARG A 10 -29.06 -62.93 -15.34
N LEU A 11 -29.42 -63.05 -16.63
CA LEU A 11 -28.69 -62.38 -17.71
C LEU A 11 -28.81 -60.85 -17.64
N GLU A 12 -29.97 -60.33 -17.22
CA GLU A 12 -30.16 -58.90 -16.98
C GLU A 12 -29.27 -58.40 -15.83
N GLU A 13 -29.16 -59.16 -14.73
CA GLU A 13 -28.25 -58.86 -13.63
C GLU A 13 -26.78 -58.93 -14.06
N GLU A 14 -26.38 -59.95 -14.80
CA GLU A 14 -25.02 -60.09 -15.36
C GLU A 14 -24.69 -58.93 -16.31
N TYR A 15 -25.63 -58.51 -17.16
CA TYR A 15 -25.46 -57.36 -18.05
C TYR A 15 -25.33 -56.04 -17.28
N LYS A 16 -26.17 -55.78 -16.28
CA LYS A 16 -26.09 -54.59 -15.42
C LYS A 16 -24.76 -54.53 -14.68
N GLN A 17 -24.26 -55.66 -14.18
CA GLN A 17 -22.94 -55.74 -13.54
C GLN A 17 -21.80 -55.46 -14.54
N GLN A 18 -21.89 -55.99 -15.76
CA GLN A 18 -20.89 -55.72 -16.80
C GLN A 18 -20.90 -54.26 -17.24
N GLU A 19 -22.07 -53.66 -17.43
CA GLU A 19 -22.23 -52.25 -17.79
C GLU A 19 -21.67 -51.33 -16.68
N SER A 20 -21.94 -51.62 -15.41
CA SER A 20 -21.37 -50.89 -14.28
C SER A 20 -19.84 -50.96 -14.26
N ARG A 21 -19.24 -52.15 -14.48
CA ARG A 21 -17.78 -52.32 -14.53
C ARG A 21 -17.15 -51.52 -15.67
N ILE A 22 -17.76 -51.52 -16.85
CA ILE A 22 -17.27 -50.76 -18.01
C ILE A 22 -17.32 -49.25 -17.70
N ARG A 23 -18.42 -48.75 -17.13
CA ARG A 23 -18.54 -47.34 -16.72
C ARG A 23 -17.46 -46.95 -15.71
N GLN A 24 -17.19 -47.79 -14.71
CA GLN A 24 -16.14 -47.54 -13.72
C GLN A 24 -14.73 -47.49 -14.35
N GLN A 25 -14.43 -48.41 -15.28
CA GLN A 25 -13.17 -48.41 -16.01
C GLN A 25 -13.02 -47.18 -16.90
N GLU A 26 -14.07 -46.79 -17.61
CA GLU A 26 -14.07 -45.58 -18.44
C GLU A 26 -13.88 -44.31 -17.61
N SER A 27 -14.58 -44.17 -16.48
CA SER A 27 -14.42 -43.01 -15.60
C SER A 27 -13.02 -42.93 -14.99
N SER A 28 -12.45 -44.07 -14.57
CA SER A 28 -11.07 -44.13 -14.06
C SER A 28 -10.04 -43.75 -15.13
N ARG A 29 -10.23 -44.26 -16.35
CA ARG A 29 -9.38 -43.93 -17.50
C ARG A 29 -9.47 -42.44 -17.85
N LYS A 30 -10.68 -41.87 -17.92
CA LYS A 30 -10.89 -40.44 -18.20
C LYS A 30 -10.22 -39.55 -17.15
N HIS A 31 -10.27 -39.93 -15.87
CA HIS A 31 -9.58 -39.21 -14.80
C HIS A 31 -8.05 -39.28 -14.96
N GLN A 32 -7.50 -40.45 -15.27
CA GLN A 32 -6.07 -40.60 -15.53
C GLN A 32 -5.61 -39.80 -16.76
N GLU A 33 -6.35 -39.88 -17.86
CA GLU A 33 -6.09 -39.09 -19.07
C GLU A 33 -6.15 -37.59 -18.78
N TYR A 34 -7.11 -37.14 -17.96
CA TYR A 34 -7.18 -35.75 -17.53
C TYR A 34 -5.96 -35.30 -16.73
N CYS A 35 -5.53 -36.10 -15.75
CA CYS A 35 -4.34 -35.79 -14.95
C CYS A 35 -3.10 -35.65 -15.83
N GLN A 36 -2.86 -36.63 -16.71
CA GLN A 36 -1.69 -36.64 -17.58
C GLN A 36 -1.70 -35.54 -18.64
N THR A 37 -2.87 -35.17 -19.13
CA THR A 37 -2.99 -34.19 -20.23
C THR A 37 -3.00 -32.75 -19.72
N PHE A 38 -3.55 -32.50 -18.53
CA PHE A 38 -3.81 -31.14 -18.04
C PHE A 38 -3.14 -30.83 -16.71
N LEU A 39 -3.33 -31.66 -15.68
CA LEU A 39 -2.84 -31.33 -14.33
C LEU A 39 -1.33 -31.47 -14.18
N ASP A 40 -0.75 -32.58 -14.67
CA ASP A 40 0.68 -32.84 -14.52
C ASP A 40 1.53 -31.81 -15.30
N PRO A 41 1.22 -31.47 -16.56
CA PRO A 41 1.93 -30.41 -17.26
C PRO A 41 1.79 -29.04 -16.61
N ALA A 42 0.60 -28.68 -16.12
CA ALA A 42 0.38 -27.41 -15.43
C ALA A 42 1.20 -27.31 -14.13
N LYS A 43 1.28 -28.41 -13.37
CA LYS A 43 2.16 -28.52 -12.20
C LYS A 43 3.63 -28.33 -12.56
N GLU A 44 4.10 -28.97 -13.63
CA GLU A 44 5.49 -28.80 -14.09
C GLU A 44 5.79 -27.36 -14.49
N HIS A 45 4.87 -26.66 -15.16
CA HIS A 45 5.03 -25.25 -15.51
C HIS A 45 5.16 -24.34 -14.28
N ILE A 46 4.35 -24.57 -13.24
CA ILE A 46 4.44 -23.79 -12.00
C ILE A 46 5.75 -24.09 -11.26
N LEU A 47 6.17 -25.36 -11.21
CA LEU A 47 7.46 -25.73 -10.61
C LEU A 47 8.66 -25.12 -11.36
N ALA A 48 8.58 -25.01 -12.68
CA ALA A 48 9.59 -24.30 -13.47
C ALA A 48 9.60 -22.80 -13.16
N ALA A 49 8.44 -22.16 -13.02
CA ALA A 49 8.35 -20.76 -12.62
C ALA A 49 8.95 -20.52 -11.22
N PHE A 50 8.75 -21.44 -10.27
CA PHE A 50 9.41 -21.37 -8.96
C PHE A 50 10.93 -21.42 -9.05
N ALA A 51 11.48 -22.24 -9.96
CA ALA A 51 12.93 -22.31 -10.17
C ALA A 51 13.53 -20.97 -10.65
N GLU A 52 12.73 -20.12 -11.31
CA GLU A 52 13.13 -18.78 -11.73
C GLU A 52 12.94 -17.74 -10.61
N LEU A 53 11.87 -17.84 -9.82
CA LEU A 53 11.55 -16.88 -8.75
C LEU A 53 12.43 -17.03 -7.50
N HIS A 54 12.79 -18.26 -7.11
CA HIS A 54 13.57 -18.51 -5.89
C HIS A 54 14.93 -17.77 -5.87
N PRO A 55 15.75 -17.78 -6.94
CA PRO A 55 16.99 -17.02 -6.99
C PRO A 55 16.77 -15.51 -6.85
N LEU A 56 15.71 -14.97 -7.47
CA LEU A 56 15.38 -13.54 -7.39
C LEU A 56 14.98 -13.13 -5.98
N TYR A 57 14.16 -13.94 -5.31
CA TYR A 57 13.79 -13.73 -3.91
C TYR A 57 15.04 -13.69 -3.02
N ALA A 58 15.92 -14.70 -3.16
CA ALA A 58 17.14 -14.81 -2.36
C ALA A 58 18.12 -13.64 -2.61
N GLU A 59 18.21 -13.15 -3.85
CA GLU A 59 19.03 -11.99 -4.18
C GLU A 59 18.49 -10.71 -3.53
N LEU A 60 17.18 -10.47 -3.61
CA LEU A 60 16.52 -9.31 -3.00
C LEU A 60 16.59 -9.34 -1.47
N GLU A 61 16.39 -10.52 -0.87
CA GLU A 61 16.58 -10.75 0.57
C GLU A 61 18.01 -10.40 0.98
N ARG A 62 19.02 -10.92 0.27
CA ARG A 62 20.43 -10.59 0.53
C ARG A 62 20.73 -9.10 0.41
N ILE A 63 20.17 -8.42 -0.60
CA ILE A 63 20.36 -6.97 -0.79
C ILE A 63 19.77 -6.19 0.38
N LEU A 64 18.59 -6.59 0.87
CA LEU A 64 17.94 -5.96 2.02
C LEU A 64 18.68 -6.23 3.33
N GLU A 65 19.25 -7.42 3.51
CA GLU A 65 20.04 -7.76 4.69
C GLU A 65 21.43 -7.11 4.73
N ASP A 66 21.95 -6.67 3.59
CA ASP A 66 23.25 -6.01 3.48
C ASP A 66 23.20 -4.58 4.02
N ASP A 67 23.59 -4.41 5.29
CA ASP A 67 23.61 -3.12 5.99
C ASP A 67 24.63 -2.13 5.41
N ASP A 68 25.59 -2.58 4.58
CA ASP A 68 26.61 -1.71 3.97
C ASP A 68 26.11 -0.98 2.71
N ASN A 69 24.89 -1.28 2.24
CA ASN A 69 24.34 -0.69 1.03
C ASN A 69 23.66 0.66 1.28
N LEU A 70 24.47 1.70 1.49
CA LEU A 70 24.03 3.08 1.81
C LEU A 70 23.17 3.75 0.73
N GLU A 71 23.19 3.25 -0.52
CA GLU A 71 22.41 3.80 -1.63
C GLU A 71 21.10 3.04 -1.89
N LEU A 72 20.78 2.05 -1.06
CA LEU A 72 19.60 1.21 -1.27
C LEU A 72 18.29 1.99 -1.05
N ASP A 73 17.48 2.06 -2.10
CA ASP A 73 16.08 2.43 -1.98
C ASP A 73 15.29 1.26 -1.32
N VAL A 74 15.22 1.32 0.01
CA VAL A 74 14.57 0.29 0.84
C VAL A 74 13.11 0.10 0.44
N VAL A 75 12.38 1.16 0.11
CA VAL A 75 10.96 1.06 -0.29
C VAL A 75 10.84 0.26 -1.58
N ARG A 76 11.67 0.57 -2.58
CA ARG A 76 11.65 -0.14 -3.84
C ARG A 76 12.08 -1.60 -3.68
N ALA A 77 13.11 -1.87 -2.89
CA ALA A 77 13.58 -3.22 -2.64
C ALA A 77 12.54 -4.07 -1.88
N VAL A 78 11.90 -3.50 -0.86
CA VAL A 78 10.81 -4.17 -0.12
C VAL A 78 9.61 -4.46 -1.02
N ARG A 79 9.22 -3.52 -1.90
CA ARG A 79 8.13 -3.75 -2.86
C ARG A 79 8.47 -4.83 -3.89
N ALA A 80 9.71 -4.84 -4.39
CA ALA A 80 10.14 -5.89 -5.30
C ALA A 80 10.13 -7.26 -4.62
N LEU A 81 10.59 -7.35 -3.37
CA LEU A 81 10.55 -8.58 -2.59
C LEU A 81 9.11 -9.01 -2.28
N GLU A 82 8.22 -8.06 -2.02
CA GLU A 82 6.79 -8.29 -1.84
C GLU A 82 6.14 -8.87 -3.09
N GLU A 83 6.42 -8.30 -4.27
CA GLU A 83 5.92 -8.80 -5.55
C GLU A 83 6.35 -10.24 -5.81
N VAL A 84 7.63 -10.56 -5.56
CA VAL A 84 8.13 -11.93 -5.71
C VAL A 84 7.48 -12.86 -4.69
N SER A 85 7.33 -12.43 -3.43
CA SER A 85 6.64 -13.21 -2.39
C SER A 85 5.17 -13.48 -2.74
N ASP A 86 4.46 -12.49 -3.27
CA ASP A 86 3.06 -12.61 -3.68
C ASP A 86 2.91 -13.54 -4.89
N LEU A 87 3.82 -13.45 -5.89
CA LEU A 87 3.85 -14.38 -7.03
C LEU A 87 4.12 -15.83 -6.60
N MET A 88 5.04 -16.03 -5.66
CA MET A 88 5.32 -17.35 -5.12
C MET A 88 4.10 -17.93 -4.38
N GLU A 89 3.41 -17.12 -3.57
CA GLU A 89 2.22 -17.57 -2.87
C GLU A 89 1.03 -17.82 -3.84
N GLN A 90 0.93 -17.05 -4.92
CA GLN A 90 -0.02 -17.33 -6.00
C GLN A 90 0.27 -18.71 -6.64
N GLY A 91 1.53 -18.98 -6.99
CA GLY A 91 1.94 -20.28 -7.52
C GLY A 91 1.60 -21.43 -6.56
N MET A 92 1.80 -21.24 -5.25
CA MET A 92 1.42 -22.24 -4.24
C MET A 92 -0.09 -22.46 -4.20
N THR A 93 -0.87 -21.39 -4.24
CA THR A 93 -2.34 -21.47 -4.29
C THR A 93 -2.82 -22.21 -5.54
N GLU A 94 -2.17 -21.99 -6.70
CA GLU A 94 -2.49 -22.69 -7.94
C GLU A 94 -2.16 -24.19 -7.85
N LEU A 95 -1.02 -24.56 -7.24
CA LEU A 95 -0.69 -25.97 -6.95
C LEU A 95 -1.74 -26.61 -6.03
N GLU A 96 -2.11 -25.93 -4.96
CA GLU A 96 -3.12 -26.38 -3.99
C GLU A 96 -4.50 -26.60 -4.66
N ASN A 97 -4.89 -25.70 -5.57
CA ASN A 97 -6.13 -25.82 -6.35
C ASN A 97 -6.10 -27.02 -7.31
N MET A 98 -4.97 -27.31 -7.94
CA MET A 98 -4.82 -28.49 -8.79
C MET A 98 -4.88 -29.79 -7.99
N GLU A 99 -4.29 -29.81 -6.79
CA GLU A 99 -4.44 -30.93 -5.86
C GLU A 99 -5.89 -31.13 -5.44
N ASP A 100 -6.62 -30.03 -5.19
CA ASP A 100 -8.05 -30.08 -4.85
C ASP A 100 -8.89 -30.58 -6.03
N ASP A 101 -8.62 -30.16 -7.27
CA ASP A 101 -9.31 -30.70 -8.46
C ASP A 101 -9.07 -32.19 -8.62
N ARG A 102 -7.83 -32.66 -8.41
CA ARG A 102 -7.51 -34.10 -8.40
C ARG A 102 -8.31 -34.83 -7.33
N ARG A 103 -8.25 -34.39 -6.06
CA ARG A 103 -8.99 -35.01 -4.95
C ARG A 103 -10.51 -35.01 -5.19
N ASN A 104 -11.05 -33.91 -5.71
CA ASN A 104 -12.49 -33.79 -5.95
C ASN A 104 -12.95 -34.79 -7.01
N ARG A 105 -12.19 -34.97 -8.09
CA ARG A 105 -12.48 -35.98 -9.11
C ARG A 105 -12.32 -37.40 -8.60
N GLU A 106 -11.27 -37.68 -7.82
CA GLU A 106 -11.11 -38.99 -7.15
C GLU A 106 -12.28 -39.28 -6.21
N PHE A 107 -12.73 -38.28 -5.46
CA PHE A 107 -13.90 -38.38 -4.60
C PHE A 107 -15.18 -38.66 -5.40
N GLU A 108 -15.40 -37.97 -6.52
CA GLU A 108 -16.55 -38.23 -7.40
C GLU A 108 -16.55 -39.65 -7.95
N LEU A 109 -15.39 -40.18 -8.33
CA LEU A 109 -15.24 -41.58 -8.76
C LEU A 109 -15.62 -42.55 -7.63
N GLN A 110 -15.11 -42.34 -6.42
CA GLN A 110 -15.43 -43.18 -5.27
C GLN A 110 -16.92 -43.12 -4.92
N ARG A 111 -17.51 -41.92 -4.97
CA ARG A 111 -18.94 -41.71 -4.75
C ARG A 111 -19.79 -42.46 -5.77
N GLN A 112 -19.43 -42.39 -7.07
CA GLN A 112 -20.10 -43.14 -8.14
C GLN A 112 -20.00 -44.65 -7.92
N ILE A 113 -18.81 -45.15 -7.54
CA ILE A 113 -18.61 -46.58 -7.24
C ILE A 113 -19.54 -47.02 -6.10
N ILE A 114 -19.68 -46.24 -5.04
CA ILE A 114 -20.55 -46.58 -3.90
C ILE A 114 -22.03 -46.56 -4.30
N THR A 115 -22.47 -45.57 -5.08
CA THR A 115 -23.88 -45.44 -5.47
C THR A 115 -24.32 -46.46 -6.50
N ASP A 116 -23.41 -46.89 -7.38
CA ASP A 116 -23.70 -47.84 -8.45
C ASP A 116 -23.55 -49.32 -8.00
N ASP A 117 -22.96 -49.57 -6.82
CA ASP A 117 -22.76 -50.90 -6.27
C ASP A 117 -24.04 -51.49 -5.66
N THR A 118 -24.76 -52.24 -6.50
CA THR A 118 -25.99 -52.97 -6.13
C THR A 118 -25.81 -54.07 -5.08
N SER A 119 -24.57 -54.45 -4.72
CA SER A 119 -24.30 -55.44 -3.68
C SER A 119 -24.30 -54.86 -2.27
N ARG A 120 -24.30 -53.53 -2.13
CA ARG A 120 -24.35 -52.84 -0.83
C ARG A 120 -25.75 -52.80 -0.26
N SER A 121 -25.85 -53.02 1.05
CA SER A 121 -27.11 -52.93 1.79
C SER A 121 -27.63 -51.49 1.95
N ASP A 122 -26.74 -50.49 1.95
CA ASP A 122 -27.09 -49.07 2.09
C ASP A 122 -26.09 -48.14 1.35
N PRO A 123 -26.17 -48.08 0.01
CA PRO A 123 -25.26 -47.27 -0.80
C PRO A 123 -25.40 -45.76 -0.52
N TRP A 124 -26.59 -45.29 -0.13
CA TRP A 124 -26.84 -43.86 0.16
C TRP A 124 -26.27 -43.43 1.51
N GLY A 125 -26.42 -44.26 2.55
CA GLY A 125 -25.80 -44.02 3.85
C GLY A 125 -24.27 -44.04 3.78
N ASP A 126 -23.69 -44.95 2.99
CA ASP A 126 -22.25 -44.99 2.76
C ASP A 126 -21.73 -43.79 1.96
N ALA A 127 -22.46 -43.32 0.95
CA ALA A 127 -22.13 -42.09 0.23
C ALA A 127 -22.16 -40.86 1.16
N THR A 128 -23.15 -40.79 2.07
CA THR A 128 -23.25 -39.70 3.06
C THR A 128 -22.08 -39.73 4.05
N LYS A 129 -21.63 -40.91 4.48
CA LYS A 129 -20.42 -41.04 5.32
C LYS A 129 -19.18 -40.54 4.58
N LEU A 130 -19.03 -40.91 3.30
CA LEU A 130 -17.92 -40.45 2.45
C LEU A 130 -17.94 -38.92 2.31
N GLU A 131 -19.11 -38.31 2.07
CA GLU A 131 -19.28 -36.85 2.00
C GLU A 131 -18.89 -36.15 3.32
N ASN A 132 -19.26 -36.72 4.47
CA ASN A 132 -18.88 -36.17 5.76
C ASN A 132 -17.38 -36.32 6.05
N GLN A 133 -16.76 -37.43 5.65
CA GLN A 133 -15.31 -37.63 5.73
C GLN A 133 -14.55 -36.62 4.86
N LYS A 134 -15.03 -36.39 3.63
CA LYS A 134 -14.46 -35.38 2.73
C LYS A 134 -14.52 -33.98 3.35
N LYS A 135 -15.67 -33.58 3.89
CA LYS A 135 -15.84 -32.26 4.53
C LYS A 135 -14.84 -32.04 5.67
N LEU A 136 -14.65 -33.04 6.51
CA LEU A 136 -13.66 -32.96 7.59
C LEU A 136 -12.23 -32.87 7.04
N SER A 137 -11.89 -33.71 6.06
CA SER A 137 -10.58 -33.69 5.42
C SER A 137 -10.27 -32.37 4.72
N ASP A 138 -11.25 -31.77 4.04
CA ASP A 138 -11.07 -30.46 3.38
C ASP A 138 -10.78 -29.35 4.40
N LEU A 139 -11.40 -29.40 5.58
CA LEU A 139 -11.11 -28.45 6.67
C LEU A 139 -9.73 -28.67 7.29
N GLU A 140 -9.29 -29.93 7.41
CA GLU A 140 -7.93 -30.25 7.88
C GLU A 140 -6.88 -29.69 6.94
N ILE A 141 -7.07 -29.91 5.63
CA ILE A 141 -6.18 -29.42 4.58
C ILE A 141 -6.19 -27.89 4.52
N LYS A 142 -7.37 -27.25 4.65
CA LYS A 142 -7.47 -25.79 4.72
C LYS A 142 -6.71 -25.21 5.91
N ALA A 143 -6.84 -25.81 7.10
CA ALA A 143 -6.15 -25.35 8.30
C ALA A 143 -4.63 -25.54 8.18
N GLU A 144 -4.17 -26.68 7.63
CA GLU A 144 -2.77 -26.95 7.37
C GLU A 144 -2.18 -25.93 6.38
N ARG A 145 -2.83 -25.74 5.23
CA ARG A 145 -2.38 -24.81 4.18
C ARG A 145 -2.36 -23.36 4.65
N ALA A 146 -3.35 -22.94 5.45
CA ALA A 146 -3.33 -21.62 6.08
C ALA A 146 -2.11 -21.44 7.00
N GLY A 147 -1.75 -22.48 7.76
CA GLY A 147 -0.52 -22.49 8.56
C GLY A 147 0.74 -22.40 7.71
N GLN A 148 0.84 -23.24 6.67
CA GLN A 148 1.99 -23.25 5.76
C GLN A 148 2.16 -21.91 5.02
N LYS A 149 1.06 -21.27 4.59
CA LYS A 149 1.08 -19.93 3.98
C LYS A 149 1.71 -18.90 4.91
N VAL A 150 1.26 -18.85 6.17
CA VAL A 150 1.83 -17.95 7.17
C VAL A 150 3.32 -18.24 7.36
N ASP A 151 3.70 -19.51 7.50
CA ASP A 151 5.09 -19.90 7.71
C ASP A 151 5.98 -19.54 6.51
N ARG A 152 5.47 -19.64 5.28
CA ARG A 152 6.17 -19.22 4.04
C ARG A 152 6.36 -17.71 3.97
N ARG A 153 5.36 -16.92 4.36
CA ARG A 153 5.35 -15.45 4.21
C ARG A 153 5.96 -14.70 5.39
N ASN A 154 6.01 -15.33 6.56
CA ASN A 154 6.52 -14.72 7.77
C ASN A 154 7.96 -14.17 7.65
N PRO A 155 8.94 -14.90 7.04
CA PRO A 155 10.30 -14.38 6.85
C PRO A 155 10.32 -13.05 6.09
N PHE A 156 9.59 -12.97 4.97
CA PHE A 156 9.44 -11.74 4.19
C PHE A 156 8.86 -10.60 5.04
N LEU A 157 7.72 -10.83 5.69
CA LEU A 157 7.01 -9.79 6.43
C LEU A 157 7.85 -9.25 7.59
N VAL A 158 8.54 -10.13 8.31
CA VAL A 158 9.44 -9.74 9.41
C VAL A 158 10.61 -8.92 8.89
N LEU A 159 11.26 -9.35 7.80
CA LEU A 159 12.37 -8.62 7.19
C LEU A 159 11.92 -7.25 6.69
N ALA A 160 10.81 -7.20 5.94
CA ALA A 160 10.25 -5.98 5.36
C ALA A 160 9.86 -4.96 6.43
N VAL A 161 9.16 -5.39 7.48
CA VAL A 161 8.78 -4.52 8.62
C VAL A 161 10.04 -3.97 9.30
N ARG A 162 11.01 -4.83 9.62
CA ARG A 162 12.26 -4.41 10.26
C ARG A 162 13.00 -3.37 9.42
N LYS A 163 13.24 -3.66 8.14
CA LYS A 163 14.02 -2.78 7.24
C LYS A 163 13.30 -1.46 6.98
N MET A 164 11.97 -1.47 6.84
CA MET A 164 11.18 -0.24 6.75
C MET A 164 11.28 0.60 8.03
N MET A 165 11.21 -0.01 9.22
CA MET A 165 11.37 0.70 10.49
C MET A 165 12.75 1.33 10.62
N GLU A 166 13.81 0.58 10.32
CA GLU A 166 15.20 1.09 10.33
C GLU A 166 15.38 2.28 9.38
N ALA A 167 14.86 2.17 8.16
CA ALA A 167 14.92 3.23 7.17
C ALA A 167 14.14 4.49 7.60
N ILE A 168 12.94 4.33 8.18
CA ILE A 168 12.15 5.45 8.72
C ILE A 168 12.92 6.17 9.84
N VAL A 169 13.57 5.43 10.74
CA VAL A 169 14.37 6.02 11.84
C VAL A 169 15.55 6.83 11.28
N GLY A 170 16.24 6.32 10.26
CA GLY A 170 17.31 7.04 9.58
C GLY A 170 16.81 8.35 8.96
N VAL A 171 15.72 8.28 8.19
CA VAL A 171 15.12 9.43 7.52
C VAL A 171 14.56 10.46 8.51
N ASP A 172 13.96 10.03 9.62
CA ASP A 172 13.48 10.92 10.67
C ASP A 172 14.64 11.68 11.33
N ARG A 173 15.76 10.99 11.60
CA ARG A 173 16.96 11.64 12.13
C ARG A 173 17.50 12.69 11.16
N ASP A 174 17.57 12.38 9.88
CA ASP A 174 18.01 13.33 8.85
C ASP A 174 17.07 14.52 8.72
N LYS A 175 15.75 14.27 8.79
CA LYS A 175 14.72 15.32 8.82
C LYS A 175 14.89 16.24 10.03
N GLU A 176 15.13 15.69 11.22
CA GLU A 176 15.36 16.46 12.45
C GLU A 176 16.64 17.30 12.37
N MET A 177 17.74 16.72 11.86
CA MET A 177 18.98 17.45 11.65
C MET A 177 18.80 18.61 10.65
N LEU A 178 18.10 18.37 9.54
CA LEU A 178 17.80 19.41 8.56
C LEU A 178 16.86 20.48 9.14
N ALA A 179 15.87 20.10 9.94
CA ALA A 179 14.98 21.03 10.64
C ALA A 179 15.78 21.93 11.58
N SER A 180 16.64 21.36 12.41
CA SER A 180 17.51 22.09 13.35
C SER A 180 18.44 23.04 12.60
N ALA A 181 19.14 22.57 11.56
CA ALA A 181 20.03 23.40 10.77
C ALA A 181 19.30 24.57 10.09
N THR A 182 18.07 24.34 9.61
CA THR A 182 17.24 25.39 9.00
C THR A 182 16.79 26.43 10.03
N GLN A 183 16.45 25.99 11.25
CA GLN A 183 16.12 26.89 12.36
C GLN A 183 17.34 27.72 12.80
N ASP A 184 18.53 27.12 12.85
CA ASP A 184 19.77 27.84 13.16
C ASP A 184 20.10 28.89 12.10
N LEU A 185 19.86 28.60 10.82
CA LEU A 185 20.02 29.57 9.73
C LEU A 185 19.02 30.72 9.85
N LEU A 186 17.76 30.42 10.21
CA LEU A 186 16.74 31.43 10.46
C LEU A 186 17.11 32.33 11.64
N ALA A 187 17.61 31.77 12.74
CA ALA A 187 17.97 32.51 13.95
C ALA A 187 19.12 33.51 13.72
N ARG A 188 19.95 33.32 12.69
CA ARG A 188 21.01 34.26 12.30
C ARG A 188 20.46 35.52 11.61
N ILE A 189 19.20 35.53 11.21
CA ILE A 189 18.58 36.67 10.55
C ILE A 189 18.07 37.63 11.64
N PRO A 190 18.55 38.87 11.68
CA PRO A 190 18.07 39.84 12.65
C PRO A 190 16.58 40.13 12.45
N ASP A 191 15.86 40.36 13.56
CA ASP A 191 14.46 40.76 13.54
C ASP A 191 14.30 42.02 12.69
N ALA A 192 13.67 41.83 11.54
CA ALA A 192 13.54 42.89 10.57
C ALA A 192 12.19 43.59 10.76
N ILE A 193 12.23 44.92 10.87
CA ILE A 193 11.07 45.79 11.07
C ILE A 193 10.00 45.48 10.00
N PRO A 194 8.71 45.31 10.36
CA PRO A 194 7.64 45.11 9.39
C PRO A 194 7.63 46.20 8.31
N LEU A 195 7.35 45.83 7.05
CA LEU A 195 7.40 46.76 5.91
C LEU A 195 6.52 48.00 6.15
N ASP A 196 5.32 47.80 6.69
CA ASP A 196 4.35 48.85 7.00
C ASP A 196 4.89 49.87 8.03
N GLN A 197 5.68 49.40 9.00
CA GLN A 197 6.32 50.25 10.00
C GLN A 197 7.50 51.03 9.41
N GLU A 198 8.18 50.48 8.42
CA GLU A 198 9.24 51.18 7.71
C GLU A 198 8.66 52.22 6.74
N GLU A 199 7.57 51.88 6.03
CA GLU A 199 6.85 52.80 5.15
C GLU A 199 6.22 53.97 5.92
N THR A 200 5.66 53.73 7.10
CA THR A 200 5.16 54.81 7.97
C THR A 200 6.28 55.68 8.54
N ARG A 201 7.46 55.12 8.87
CA ARG A 201 8.64 55.91 9.29
C ARG A 201 9.20 56.75 8.13
N ALA A 202 9.26 56.18 6.94
CA ALA A 202 9.65 56.91 5.73
C ALA A 202 8.66 58.05 5.42
N ALA A 203 7.35 57.80 5.55
CA ALA A 203 6.31 58.81 5.42
C ALA A 203 6.39 59.90 6.50
N ALA A 204 6.84 59.54 7.72
CA ALA A 204 7.10 60.48 8.81
C ALA A 204 8.41 61.27 8.66
N GLY A 205 9.14 61.10 7.55
CA GLY A 205 10.33 61.90 7.22
C GLY A 205 11.64 61.36 7.78
N ASP A 206 11.69 60.12 8.26
CA ASP A 206 12.95 59.46 8.63
C ASP A 206 13.80 59.22 7.37
N LYS A 207 14.97 59.84 7.33
CA LYS A 207 15.93 59.78 6.19
C LYS A 207 17.13 58.87 6.48
N ALA A 208 17.12 58.13 7.58
CA ALA A 208 18.15 57.13 7.83
C ALA A 208 18.23 56.17 6.62
N PRO A 209 19.44 55.75 6.19
CA PRO A 209 19.55 54.72 5.17
C PRO A 209 18.72 53.52 5.63
N SER A 210 17.84 53.04 4.75
CA SER A 210 16.96 51.90 5.02
C SER A 210 17.78 50.82 5.72
N LYS A 211 17.45 50.57 6.99
CA LYS A 211 18.08 49.50 7.79
C LYS A 211 17.47 48.17 7.37
N VAL A 212 17.43 47.91 6.07
CA VAL A 212 16.91 46.69 5.49
C VAL A 212 18.11 45.85 5.12
N PRO A 213 18.66 45.07 6.06
CA PRO A 213 19.32 43.87 5.62
C PRO A 213 18.21 42.99 5.06
N LEU A 214 18.04 43.03 3.73
CA LEU A 214 17.62 41.81 3.06
C LEU A 214 18.65 40.75 3.53
N PRO A 215 18.22 39.61 4.09
CA PRO A 215 19.10 38.47 4.22
C PRO A 215 19.84 38.31 2.90
N SER A 216 21.14 38.00 2.93
CA SER A 216 21.88 37.87 1.70
C SER A 216 21.15 36.87 0.78
N LYS A 217 21.03 37.18 -0.52
CA LYS A 217 20.40 36.27 -1.50
C LYS A 217 20.93 34.82 -1.38
N PRO A 218 22.22 34.58 -1.08
CA PRO A 218 22.73 33.26 -0.73
C PRO A 218 22.04 32.60 0.48
N LEU A 219 21.83 33.34 1.58
CA LEU A 219 21.15 32.82 2.77
C LEU A 219 19.67 32.52 2.51
N TYR A 220 18.99 33.39 1.76
CA TYR A 220 17.61 33.11 1.31
C TYR A 220 17.54 31.82 0.48
N ASN A 221 18.44 31.64 -0.48
CA ASN A 221 18.50 30.43 -1.30
C ASN A 221 18.75 29.18 -0.43
N GLN A 222 19.71 29.23 0.51
CA GLN A 222 19.99 28.12 1.42
C GLN A 222 18.76 27.72 2.27
N ILE A 223 18.05 28.69 2.83
CA ILE A 223 16.83 28.42 3.63
C ILE A 223 15.70 27.89 2.74
N SER A 224 15.54 28.45 1.54
CA SER A 224 14.51 28.00 0.60
C SER A 224 14.77 26.58 0.10
N GLU A 225 16.01 26.24 -0.22
CA GLU A 225 16.43 24.90 -0.63
C GLU A 225 16.25 23.90 0.52
N ALA A 226 16.74 24.24 1.71
CA ALA A 226 16.57 23.40 2.91
C ALA A 226 15.10 23.16 3.24
N HIS A 227 14.24 24.18 3.11
CA HIS A 227 12.79 24.04 3.31
C HIS A 227 12.15 23.10 2.28
N SER A 228 12.52 23.22 1.00
CA SER A 228 12.04 22.32 -0.04
C SER A 228 12.48 20.88 0.22
N SER A 229 13.74 20.67 0.59
CA SER A 229 14.28 19.35 0.97
C SER A 229 13.55 18.78 2.17
N LEU A 230 13.29 19.58 3.21
CA LEU A 230 12.56 19.17 4.41
C LEU A 230 11.13 18.73 4.08
N LEU A 231 10.41 19.45 3.20
CA LEU A 231 9.08 19.07 2.73
C LEU A 231 9.10 17.76 1.92
N SER A 232 10.10 17.60 1.06
CA SER A 232 10.28 16.39 0.25
C SER A 232 10.59 15.17 1.13
N ILE A 233 11.52 15.29 2.07
CA ILE A 233 11.88 14.24 3.04
C ILE A 233 10.67 13.89 3.91
N ASN A 234 9.91 14.88 4.38
CA ASN A 234 8.70 14.63 5.16
C ASN A 234 7.64 13.85 4.36
N THR A 235 7.48 14.15 3.06
CA THR A 235 6.56 13.43 2.18
C THR A 235 7.01 11.98 1.99
N MET A 236 8.29 11.78 1.66
CA MET A 236 8.89 10.44 1.54
C MET A 236 8.71 9.62 2.83
N CYS A 237 8.96 10.22 3.99
CA CYS A 237 8.83 9.53 5.27
C CYS A 237 7.36 9.18 5.62
N ASN A 238 6.40 9.97 5.15
CA ASN A 238 4.98 9.62 5.23
C ASN A 238 4.66 8.42 4.33
N ASP A 239 5.15 8.41 3.09
CA ASP A 239 4.93 7.31 2.15
C ASP A 239 5.54 6.00 2.67
N MET A 240 6.73 6.06 3.28
CA MET A 240 7.36 4.93 3.93
C MET A 240 6.51 4.37 5.08
N ARG A 241 5.90 5.24 5.89
CA ARG A 241 5.03 4.81 6.98
C ARG A 241 3.71 4.21 6.50
N GLU A 242 3.16 4.69 5.40
CA GLU A 242 1.99 4.04 4.76
C GLU A 242 2.35 2.62 4.28
N VAL A 243 3.53 2.45 3.69
CA VAL A 243 4.06 1.11 3.32
C VAL A 243 4.23 0.24 4.56
N LEU A 244 4.85 0.74 5.63
CA LEU A 244 5.02 0.00 6.89
C LEU A 244 3.67 -0.43 7.48
N LYS A 245 2.68 0.48 7.52
CA LYS A 245 1.33 0.18 7.99
C LYS A 245 0.68 -0.93 7.17
N SER A 246 0.82 -0.88 5.84
CA SER A 246 0.32 -1.93 4.94
C SER A 246 0.95 -3.30 5.25
N LEU A 247 2.27 -3.35 5.44
CA LEU A 247 3.00 -4.58 5.78
C LEU A 247 2.57 -5.15 7.14
N GLN A 248 2.45 -4.31 8.16
CA GLN A 248 1.98 -4.70 9.49
C GLN A 248 0.55 -5.26 9.44
N ARG A 249 -0.33 -4.63 8.64
CA ARG A 249 -1.70 -5.14 8.41
C ARG A 249 -1.70 -6.50 7.75
N LYS A 250 -0.89 -6.71 6.71
CA LYS A 250 -0.76 -8.02 6.06
C LYS A 250 -0.29 -9.06 7.07
N HIS A 251 0.70 -8.74 7.89
CA HIS A 251 1.23 -9.64 8.91
C HIS A 251 0.18 -10.08 9.94
N VAL A 252 -0.57 -9.13 10.50
CA VAL A 252 -1.64 -9.44 11.45
C VAL A 252 -2.79 -10.20 10.78
N TYR A 253 -3.17 -9.80 9.57
CA TYR A 253 -4.23 -10.47 8.80
C TYR A 253 -3.90 -11.94 8.51
N GLU A 254 -2.68 -12.24 8.09
CA GLU A 254 -2.26 -13.61 7.80
C GLU A 254 -2.21 -14.48 9.05
N GLY A 255 -1.72 -13.96 10.18
CA GLY A 255 -1.80 -14.63 11.48
C GLY A 255 -3.26 -14.98 11.85
N ARG A 256 -4.17 -14.01 11.70
CA ARG A 256 -5.60 -14.23 11.95
C ARG A 256 -6.21 -15.29 11.03
N LEU A 257 -5.84 -15.34 9.74
CA LEU A 257 -6.34 -16.36 8.82
C LEU A 257 -5.99 -17.78 9.28
N ARG A 258 -4.76 -17.98 9.76
CA ARG A 258 -4.33 -19.26 10.34
C ARG A 258 -5.14 -19.60 11.58
N ASP A 259 -5.27 -18.68 12.52
CA ASP A 259 -5.99 -18.93 13.78
C ASP A 259 -7.47 -19.27 13.52
N MET A 260 -8.09 -18.55 12.58
CA MET A 260 -9.45 -18.79 12.15
C MET A 260 -9.63 -20.18 11.52
N ALA A 261 -8.69 -20.61 10.66
CA ALA A 261 -8.75 -21.94 10.04
C ALA A 261 -8.56 -23.06 11.07
N GLN A 262 -7.68 -22.87 12.06
CA GLN A 262 -7.48 -23.81 13.17
C GLN A 262 -8.72 -23.91 14.06
N LEU A 263 -9.36 -22.78 14.35
CA LEU A 263 -10.60 -22.75 15.12
C LEU A 263 -11.72 -23.49 14.39
N GLU A 264 -11.94 -23.20 13.10
CA GLU A 264 -12.96 -23.87 12.27
C GLU A 264 -12.79 -25.40 12.26
N LEU A 265 -11.54 -25.87 12.11
CA LEU A 265 -11.22 -27.29 12.20
C LEU A 265 -11.54 -27.86 13.59
N SER A 266 -11.16 -27.16 14.65
CA SER A 266 -11.36 -27.63 16.03
C SER A 266 -12.84 -27.75 16.41
N GLU A 267 -13.66 -26.77 16.04
CA GLU A 267 -15.10 -26.78 16.29
C GLU A 267 -15.80 -27.86 15.47
N THR A 268 -15.38 -28.07 14.22
CA THR A 268 -15.93 -29.14 13.38
C THR A 268 -15.63 -30.53 13.94
N ARG A 269 -14.39 -30.77 14.40
CA ARG A 269 -14.02 -32.02 15.09
C ARG A 269 -14.83 -32.28 16.36
N GLN A 270 -15.28 -31.22 17.03
CA GLN A 270 -16.13 -31.30 18.22
C GLN A 270 -17.63 -31.41 17.89
N GLY A 271 -18.03 -31.38 16.61
CA GLY A 271 -19.43 -31.39 16.19
C GLY A 271 -20.16 -30.08 16.49
N ARG A 272 -19.44 -28.97 16.67
CA ARG A 272 -19.95 -27.66 17.08
C ARG A 272 -19.90 -26.64 15.94
N GLY A 273 -20.43 -27.01 14.77
CA GLY A 273 -20.40 -26.13 13.59
C GLY A 273 -21.01 -24.74 13.81
N ASP A 274 -22.02 -24.62 14.69
CA ASP A 274 -22.69 -23.36 14.99
C ASP A 274 -21.80 -22.34 15.73
N ASN A 275 -20.77 -22.80 16.46
CA ASN A 275 -19.83 -21.95 17.20
C ASN A 275 -18.96 -21.08 16.29
N TRP A 276 -18.80 -21.49 15.03
CA TRP A 276 -18.14 -20.69 14.02
C TRP A 276 -18.92 -19.40 13.68
N TYR A 277 -20.24 -19.49 13.66
CA TYR A 277 -21.12 -18.39 13.26
C TYR A 277 -21.60 -17.55 14.45
N PHE A 278 -21.83 -18.17 15.61
CA PHE A 278 -22.45 -17.52 16.78
C PHE A 278 -21.63 -17.63 18.08
N GLY A 279 -20.36 -18.03 18.00
CA GLY A 279 -19.50 -18.28 19.17
C GLY A 279 -18.07 -17.73 18.99
N PRO A 280 -17.04 -18.47 19.42
CA PRO A 280 -15.63 -18.04 19.35
C PRO A 280 -15.18 -17.54 17.97
N GLY A 281 -15.73 -18.09 16.87
CA GLY A 281 -15.40 -17.61 15.52
C GLY A 281 -15.92 -16.21 15.23
N SER A 282 -17.07 -15.84 15.81
CA SER A 282 -17.62 -14.48 15.69
C SER A 282 -16.86 -13.48 16.57
N THR A 283 -16.43 -13.89 17.77
CA THR A 283 -15.65 -13.03 18.66
C THR A 283 -14.27 -12.74 18.09
N MET A 284 -13.57 -13.74 17.52
CA MET A 284 -12.28 -13.52 16.86
C MET A 284 -12.39 -12.56 15.67
N ARG A 285 -13.45 -12.64 14.86
CA ARG A 285 -13.68 -11.67 13.78
C ARG A 285 -13.90 -10.26 14.32
N GLN A 286 -14.73 -10.11 15.35
CA GLN A 286 -15.02 -8.82 15.96
C GLN A 286 -13.78 -8.21 16.66
N GLU A 287 -12.98 -9.04 17.33
CA GLU A 287 -11.71 -8.63 17.93
C GLU A 287 -10.73 -8.17 16.86
N GLY A 288 -10.63 -8.93 15.75
CA GLY A 288 -9.85 -8.53 14.59
C GLY A 288 -10.27 -7.19 14.00
N GLU A 289 -11.58 -6.96 13.83
CA GLU A 289 -12.11 -5.67 13.35
C GLU A 289 -11.75 -4.52 14.30
N LYS A 290 -11.89 -4.74 15.62
CA LYS A 290 -11.52 -3.75 16.64
C LYS A 290 -10.03 -3.45 16.65
N GLU A 291 -9.19 -4.46 16.44
CA GLU A 291 -7.73 -4.30 16.34
C GLU A 291 -7.36 -3.49 15.09
N ASP A 292 -7.98 -3.78 13.95
CA ASP A 292 -7.78 -3.02 12.71
C ASP A 292 -8.20 -1.55 12.87
N GLU A 293 -9.35 -1.31 13.51
CA GLU A 293 -9.84 0.03 13.84
C GLU A 293 -8.93 0.77 14.83
N ALA A 294 -8.41 0.07 15.84
CA ALA A 294 -7.48 0.63 16.81
C ALA A 294 -6.15 1.01 16.13
N GLY A 295 -5.65 0.14 15.26
CA GLY A 295 -4.46 0.41 14.45
C GLY A 295 -4.64 1.60 13.51
N GLU A 296 -5.79 1.72 12.85
CA GLU A 296 -6.11 2.90 12.01
C GLU A 296 -6.15 4.19 12.83
N ARG A 297 -6.80 4.16 14.00
CA ARG A 297 -6.87 5.32 14.90
C ARG A 297 -5.50 5.74 15.41
N ALA A 298 -4.66 4.79 15.83
CA ALA A 298 -3.31 5.06 16.29
C ALA A 298 -2.46 5.69 15.16
N PHE A 299 -2.57 5.16 13.95
CA PHE A 299 -1.85 5.68 12.80
C PHE A 299 -2.29 7.11 12.41
N GLU A 300 -3.60 7.40 12.38
CA GLU A 300 -4.07 8.75 12.06
C GLU A 300 -3.72 9.75 13.17
N GLN A 301 -3.72 9.31 14.44
CA GLN A 301 -3.23 10.12 15.55
C GLN A 301 -1.74 10.46 15.37
N GLU A 302 -0.88 9.47 15.15
CA GLU A 302 0.55 9.68 14.88
C GLU A 302 0.75 10.61 13.67
N ARG A 303 -0.03 10.40 12.61
CA ARG A 303 0.01 11.25 11.40
C ARG A 303 -0.38 12.70 11.71
N SER A 304 -1.39 12.92 12.53
CA SER A 304 -1.80 14.27 12.98
C SER A 304 -0.71 14.95 13.81
N GLU A 305 -0.12 14.22 14.76
CA GLU A 305 1.00 14.72 15.59
C GLU A 305 2.21 15.10 14.72
N ARG A 306 2.55 14.28 13.72
CA ARG A 306 3.64 14.54 12.78
C ARG A 306 3.35 15.74 11.87
N ARG A 307 2.11 15.91 11.40
CA ARG A 307 1.72 17.13 10.65
C ARG A 307 1.89 18.37 11.51
N ALA A 308 1.38 18.36 12.75
CA ALA A 308 1.53 19.47 13.68
C ALA A 308 3.00 19.80 13.98
N ALA A 309 3.84 18.79 14.20
CA ALA A 309 5.28 18.97 14.40
C ALA A 309 5.97 19.60 13.18
N MET A 310 5.59 19.16 11.97
CA MET A 310 6.11 19.75 10.74
C MET A 310 5.64 21.19 10.54
N ASP A 311 4.37 21.49 10.81
CA ASP A 311 3.82 22.84 10.71
C ASP A 311 4.54 23.82 11.64
N ASN A 312 4.93 23.38 12.84
CA ASN A 312 5.72 24.19 13.76
C ASN A 312 7.11 24.57 13.21
N VAL A 313 7.71 23.72 12.38
CA VAL A 313 8.99 23.99 11.71
C VAL A 313 8.79 24.81 10.45
N SER A 314 7.81 24.45 9.61
CA SER A 314 7.56 25.06 8.31
C SER A 314 6.91 26.44 8.37
N ALA A 315 6.09 26.74 9.38
CA ALA A 315 5.39 28.02 9.48
C ALA A 315 6.35 29.23 9.65
N PRO A 316 7.36 29.20 10.55
CA PRO A 316 8.37 30.25 10.63
C PRO A 316 9.15 30.44 9.31
N ILE A 317 9.55 29.34 8.67
CA ILE A 317 10.29 29.38 7.40
C ILE A 317 9.43 29.98 6.29
N SER A 318 8.17 29.56 6.18
CA SER A 318 7.23 30.07 5.18
C SER A 318 6.95 31.57 5.40
N SER A 319 6.79 31.99 6.65
CA SER A 319 6.64 33.42 7.00
C SER A 319 7.86 34.22 6.56
N PHE A 320 9.07 33.70 6.80
CA PHE A 320 10.31 34.32 6.36
C PHE A 320 10.37 34.44 4.83
N LEU A 321 10.11 33.36 4.08
CA LEU A 321 10.18 33.35 2.62
C LEU A 321 9.19 34.34 2.00
N THR A 322 7.97 34.43 2.53
CA THR A 322 6.96 35.40 2.08
C THR A 322 7.41 36.83 2.35
N ARG A 323 7.86 37.13 3.59
CA ARG A 323 8.38 38.47 3.94
C ARG A 323 9.57 38.88 3.08
N TYR A 324 10.45 37.93 2.72
CA TYR A 324 11.58 38.19 1.84
C TYR A 324 11.10 38.60 0.43
N LYS A 325 10.19 37.82 -0.17
CA LYS A 325 9.63 38.12 -1.50
C LYS A 325 8.89 39.45 -1.53
N ASP A 326 8.08 39.73 -0.51
CA ASP A 326 7.36 41.00 -0.40
C ASP A 326 8.32 42.19 -0.34
N ARG A 327 9.42 42.06 0.42
CA ARG A 327 10.47 43.08 0.50
C ARG A 327 11.25 43.24 -0.79
N GLU A 328 11.63 42.14 -1.44
CA GLU A 328 12.30 42.18 -2.74
C GLU A 328 11.43 42.92 -3.77
N MET A 329 10.14 42.61 -3.81
CA MET A 329 9.17 43.30 -4.66
C MET A 329 9.03 44.79 -4.32
N ALA A 330 9.01 45.15 -3.03
CA ALA A 330 8.95 46.55 -2.60
C ALA A 330 10.19 47.34 -3.01
N VAL A 331 11.39 46.76 -2.87
CA VAL A 331 12.66 47.36 -3.33
C VAL A 331 12.66 47.54 -4.85
N LEU A 332 12.25 46.53 -5.61
CA LEU A 332 12.16 46.61 -7.06
C LEU A 332 11.17 47.68 -7.52
N ARG A 333 10.00 47.81 -6.87
CA ARG A 333 9.05 48.91 -7.15
C ARG A 333 9.65 50.29 -6.87
N LYS A 334 10.38 50.46 -5.76
CA LYS A 334 11.05 51.73 -5.43
C LYS A 334 12.16 52.06 -6.43
N LEU A 335 12.92 51.08 -6.90
CA LEU A 335 13.94 51.27 -7.94
C LEU A 335 13.32 51.61 -9.30
N ALA A 336 12.25 50.92 -9.69
CA ALA A 336 11.53 51.20 -10.94
C ALA A 336 10.84 52.58 -10.92
N GLY A 337 10.24 52.97 -9.79
CA GLY A 337 9.66 54.32 -9.59
C GLY A 337 10.70 55.41 -9.33
N GLY A 338 11.89 55.04 -8.86
CA GLY A 338 13.04 55.93 -8.67
C GLY A 338 13.83 56.21 -9.96
N MET A 339 13.66 55.39 -11.00
CA MET A 339 14.20 55.66 -12.34
C MET A 339 13.45 56.77 -13.10
N THR A 340 12.33 57.28 -12.57
CA THR A 340 11.71 58.52 -13.07
C THR A 340 12.04 59.72 -12.19
N ALA A 341 13.23 59.75 -11.58
CA ALA A 341 13.77 60.94 -10.93
C ALA A 341 14.16 62.01 -11.95
N ASN A 342 13.16 62.58 -12.62
CA ASN A 342 13.15 63.95 -13.11
C ASN A 342 11.73 64.51 -12.90
N GLY A 343 11.54 65.16 -11.74
CA GLY A 343 10.55 66.20 -11.52
C GLY A 343 9.16 65.77 -11.01
N PRO A 344 8.54 66.55 -10.09
CA PRO A 344 7.17 66.32 -9.64
C PRO A 344 6.20 66.83 -10.72
N MET A 345 5.32 65.95 -11.21
CA MET A 345 4.08 66.40 -11.86
C MET A 345 3.00 66.42 -10.79
N SER A 346 2.56 67.63 -10.44
CA SER A 346 1.44 67.90 -9.54
C SER A 346 0.14 67.22 -10.00
N PRO A 347 -0.81 67.00 -9.07
CA PRO A 347 -1.96 66.12 -9.27
C PRO A 347 -3.10 66.85 -9.99
N SER A 348 -3.84 66.14 -10.83
CA SER A 348 -5.18 66.55 -11.25
C SER A 348 -6.20 65.43 -11.03
N SER A 349 -6.98 65.62 -9.96
CA SER A 349 -8.43 65.48 -9.88
C SER A 349 -9.12 64.17 -10.29
N SER A 350 -9.61 63.50 -9.24
CA SER A 350 -11.02 63.11 -9.00
C SER A 350 -11.72 62.10 -9.91
N GLY A 351 -12.18 61.01 -9.28
CA GLY A 351 -13.27 60.16 -9.74
C GLY A 351 -13.35 58.83 -9.00
N ASP A 352 -13.98 58.81 -7.82
CA ASP A 352 -14.61 57.60 -7.24
C ASP A 352 -15.90 57.30 -8.05
N PRO A 353 -16.55 56.10 -8.05
CA PRO A 353 -16.50 55.06 -7.02
C PRO A 353 -16.59 53.56 -7.47
N THR A 354 -16.34 52.66 -6.51
CA THR A 354 -16.93 51.29 -6.32
C THR A 354 -16.83 50.21 -7.42
N ALA A 355 -16.18 49.08 -7.11
CA ALA A 355 -16.71 47.71 -7.36
C ALA A 355 -15.81 46.65 -6.69
N GLY A 356 -16.42 45.73 -5.95
CA GLY A 356 -15.74 44.59 -5.35
C GLY A 356 -15.23 43.56 -6.37
N GLY A 357 -14.29 42.72 -5.93
CA GLY A 357 -13.81 41.59 -6.72
C GLY A 357 -12.41 41.14 -6.29
N SER A 358 -12.36 40.22 -5.33
CA SER A 358 -11.22 39.33 -5.15
C SER A 358 -10.99 38.54 -6.45
N GLY A 359 -9.92 38.82 -7.20
CA GLY A 359 -9.60 38.04 -8.39
C GLY A 359 -8.48 38.57 -9.30
N ASP A 360 -8.29 39.88 -9.45
CA ASP A 360 -7.49 40.41 -10.58
C ASP A 360 -6.14 41.05 -10.26
N ALA A 361 -5.64 40.95 -9.01
CA ALA A 361 -4.32 41.48 -8.68
C ALA A 361 -3.17 40.71 -9.37
N HIS A 362 -3.36 39.41 -9.61
CA HIS A 362 -2.32 38.55 -10.20
C HIS A 362 -2.24 38.68 -11.72
N THR A 363 -3.36 38.94 -12.39
CA THR A 363 -3.48 39.24 -13.82
C THR A 363 -2.96 40.65 -14.12
N ALA A 364 -3.23 41.65 -13.27
CA ALA A 364 -2.69 42.99 -13.46
C ALA A 364 -1.15 43.06 -13.39
N ALA A 365 -0.53 42.33 -12.45
CA ALA A 365 0.93 42.26 -12.32
C ALA A 365 1.60 41.51 -13.49
N LEU A 366 0.99 40.42 -13.97
CA LEU A 366 1.46 39.69 -15.16
C LEU A 366 1.30 40.51 -16.44
N THR A 367 0.19 41.23 -16.59
CA THR A 367 -0.05 42.10 -17.75
C THR A 367 0.90 43.30 -17.76
N ALA A 368 1.28 43.82 -16.59
CA ALA A 368 2.30 44.86 -16.45
C ALA A 368 3.71 44.36 -16.83
N MET A 369 4.09 43.14 -16.41
CA MET A 369 5.36 42.51 -16.83
C MET A 369 5.40 42.22 -18.34
N GLN A 370 4.29 41.74 -18.91
CA GLN A 370 4.21 41.41 -20.33
C GLN A 370 4.29 42.66 -21.22
N LYS A 371 3.69 43.79 -20.79
CA LYS A 371 3.87 45.09 -21.44
C LYS A 371 5.30 45.61 -21.34
N MET A 372 5.97 45.41 -20.20
CA MET A 372 7.36 45.84 -20.02
C MET A 372 8.33 45.07 -20.93
N LEU A 373 8.13 43.75 -21.07
CA LEU A 373 8.89 42.89 -21.99
C LEU A 373 8.66 43.26 -23.47
N GLN A 374 7.42 43.59 -23.86
CA GLN A 374 7.13 44.07 -25.23
C GLN A 374 7.79 45.42 -25.54
N GLN A 375 7.84 46.33 -24.56
CA GLN A 375 8.52 47.63 -24.73
C GLN A 375 10.03 47.47 -24.89
N GLN A 376 10.62 46.45 -24.26
CA GLN A 376 12.05 46.15 -24.36
C GLN A 376 12.41 45.47 -25.70
N GLN A 377 11.47 44.78 -26.34
CA GLN A 377 11.66 44.20 -27.68
C GLN A 377 11.44 45.20 -28.83
N GLN A 378 10.69 46.29 -28.60
CA GLN A 378 10.52 47.36 -29.59
C GLN A 378 11.64 48.41 -29.58
N THR A 379 12.58 48.29 -28.65
CA THR A 379 13.73 49.19 -28.49
C THR A 379 15.09 48.55 -28.86
N GLN A 380 15.05 47.37 -29.49
CA GLN A 380 16.11 46.88 -30.38
C GLN A 380 15.66 47.03 -31.83
#